data_AF-A0A101KMP1-F1
#
_entry.id   AF-A0A101KMP1-F1
#
_cell.length_a   1.000
_cell.length_b   1.000
_cell.length_c   1.000
_cell.angle_alpha   90.00
_cell.angle_beta   90.00
_cell.angle_gamma   90.00
#
_symmetry.space_group_name_H-M   'P 1'
#
loop_
_entity.id
_entity.type
_entity.pdbx_description
1 polymer ?
#
loop_
_entity_poly.entity_id
_entity_poly.type
_entity_poly.pdbx_seq_one_letter_code
_entity_poly.pdbx_strand_id
1 'polypeptide(L)' 'MASVSDKRVAPALERDIVTSVPGATYVALTDRFCNITTCHVFIDGKLAFHDQHHLATPFAESLEPEMEKKVISKVGR' A
#
# COMPACT_ATOMS: atom_id res chain seq x y z
N MET A 1 14.41 -21.05 7.79
CA MET A 1 13.09 -20.42 7.62
C MET A 1 13.12 -19.09 8.36
N ALA A 2 13.30 -17.98 7.65
CA ALA A 2 13.22 -16.66 8.28
C ALA A 2 11.75 -16.38 8.63
N SER A 3 11.51 -16.05 9.89
CA SER A 3 10.19 -15.78 10.46
C SER A 3 9.55 -14.56 9.80
N VAL A 4 8.23 -14.63 9.57
CA VAL A 4 7.34 -13.56 9.04
C VAL A 4 7.18 -12.38 10.02
N SER A 5 8.18 -12.15 10.90
CA SER A 5 8.10 -11.18 11.99
C SER A 5 8.59 -9.78 11.61
N ASP A 6 9.18 -9.60 10.42
CA ASP A 6 9.85 -8.36 10.00
C ASP A 6 9.05 -7.51 8.97
N LYS A 7 7.79 -7.87 8.67
CA LYS A 7 6.96 -7.07 7.75
C LYS A 7 6.21 -5.92 8.44
N ARG A 8 6.08 -5.94 9.77
CA ARG A 8 5.41 -4.87 10.55
C ARG A 8 6.34 -3.71 10.93
N VAL A 9 7.65 -3.90 10.84
CA VAL A 9 8.66 -2.87 11.12
C VAL A 9 8.81 -1.92 9.93
N ALA A 10 8.69 -2.45 8.70
CA ALA A 10 8.84 -1.67 7.47
C ALA A 10 7.93 -0.43 7.39
N PRO A 11 6.61 -0.48 7.69
CA PRO A 11 5.75 0.70 7.53
C PRO A 11 6.05 1.84 8.50
N ALA A 12 6.57 1.56 9.69
CA ALA A 12 6.93 2.59 10.66
C ALA A 12 8.24 3.29 10.25
N LEU A 13 9.25 2.50 9.89
CA LEU A 13 10.53 3.02 9.40
C LEU A 13 10.38 3.83 8.11
N GLU A 14 9.58 3.34 7.15
CA GLU A 14 9.30 4.06 5.91
C GLU A 14 8.64 5.43 6.17
N ARG A 15 7.67 5.48 7.11
CA ARG A 15 7.03 6.74 7.50
C ARG A 15 8.03 7.71 8.10
N ASP A 16 8.88 7.24 9.02
CA ASP A 16 9.93 8.07 9.65
C ASP A 16 10.89 8.63 8.60
N ILE A 17 11.36 7.80 7.66
CA ILE A 17 12.21 8.26 6.55
C ILE A 17 11.51 9.35 5.75
N VAL A 18 10.25 9.15 5.36
CA VAL A 18 9.50 10.15 4.59
C VAL A 18 9.38 11.48 5.33
N THR A 19 9.25 11.49 6.66
CA THR A 19 9.20 12.75 7.43
C THR A 19 10.49 13.57 7.33
N SER A 20 11.63 12.93 7.04
CA SER A 20 12.93 13.59 6.88
C SER A 20 13.16 14.18 5.48
N VAL A 21 12.29 13.86 4.50
CA VAL A 21 12.46 14.28 3.10
C VAL A 21 11.48 15.41 2.76
N PRO A 22 11.95 16.66 2.52
CA PRO A 22 11.09 17.77 2.14
C PRO A 22 10.28 17.46 0.87
N GLY A 23 8.96 17.68 0.92
CA GLY A 23 8.06 17.46 -0.21
C GLY A 23 7.65 16.00 -0.45
N ALA A 24 8.19 15.03 0.29
CA ALA A 24 7.78 13.64 0.18
C ALA A 24 6.41 13.40 0.85
N THR A 25 5.69 12.38 0.37
CA THR A 25 4.41 11.95 0.94
C THR A 25 4.39 10.44 1.03
N TYR A 26 4.00 9.92 2.19
CA TYR A 26 3.84 8.49 2.41
C TYR A 26 2.40 8.09 2.11
N VAL A 27 2.20 7.07 1.27
CA VAL A 27 0.87 6.55 0.91
C VAL A 27 0.82 5.07 1.26
N ALA A 28 0.10 4.74 2.34
CA ALA A 28 -0.09 3.37 2.80
C ALA A 28 -1.29 2.72 2.10
N LEU A 29 -1.08 2.12 0.92
CA LEU A 29 -2.16 1.42 0.21
C LEU A 29 -2.57 0.10 0.89
N THR A 30 -1.71 -0.47 1.74
CA THR A 30 -1.96 -1.75 2.42
C THR A 30 -3.23 -1.72 3.28
N ASP A 31 -3.58 -0.56 3.87
CA ASP A 31 -4.80 -0.39 4.68
C ASP A 31 -6.10 -0.53 3.85
N ARG A 32 -5.99 -0.57 2.52
CA ARG A 32 -7.15 -0.75 1.61
C ARG A 32 -7.51 -2.21 1.38
N PHE A 33 -6.61 -3.12 1.67
CA PHE A 33 -6.82 -4.56 1.48
C PHE A 33 -6.38 -5.42 2.67
N CYS A 34 -5.80 -4.81 3.71
CA CYS A 34 -5.50 -5.46 4.97
C CYS A 34 -6.12 -4.69 6.15
N ASN A 35 -6.56 -5.45 7.15
CA ASN A 35 -6.84 -4.96 8.49
C ASN A 35 -5.71 -5.40 9.46
N ILE A 36 -5.87 -5.15 10.76
CA ILE A 36 -4.85 -5.44 11.79
C ILE A 36 -4.38 -6.91 11.77
N THR A 37 -5.27 -7.85 11.44
CA THR A 37 -5.00 -9.29 11.55
C THR A 37 -5.03 -10.03 10.22
N THR A 38 -5.57 -9.43 9.15
CA THR A 38 -5.91 -10.16 7.93
C THR A 38 -5.78 -9.30 6.69
N CYS A 39 -5.10 -9.83 5.66
CA CYS A 39 -5.15 -9.30 4.31
C CYS A 39 -6.19 -10.08 3.50
N HIS A 40 -7.19 -9.37 2.99
CA HIS A 40 -8.31 -9.95 2.27
C HIS A 40 -7.89 -10.32 0.84
N VAL A 41 -8.11 -11.57 0.46
CA VAL A 41 -7.66 -12.10 -0.85
C VAL A 41 -8.66 -11.84 -1.98
N PHE A 42 -9.93 -11.57 -1.66
CA PHE A 42 -10.99 -11.31 -2.62
C PHE A 42 -11.79 -10.07 -2.18
N ILE A 43 -11.74 -9.01 -2.98
CA ILE A 43 -12.28 -7.68 -2.66
C ILE A 43 -13.01 -7.17 -3.90
N ASP A 44 -14.27 -6.76 -3.73
CA ASP A 44 -15.10 -6.19 -4.81
C ASP A 44 -15.09 -7.00 -6.11
N GLY A 45 -15.16 -8.33 -5.99
CA GLY A 45 -15.19 -9.26 -7.12
C GLY A 45 -13.83 -9.58 -7.73
N LYS A 46 -12.72 -9.13 -7.13
CA LYS A 46 -11.35 -9.28 -7.68
C LYS A 46 -10.44 -10.02 -6.70
N LEU A 47 -9.53 -10.84 -7.23
CA LEU A 47 -8.41 -11.35 -6.44
C LEU A 47 -7.43 -10.21 -6.17
N ALA A 48 -7.01 -10.05 -4.91
CA ALA A 48 -6.11 -8.96 -4.51
C ALA A 48 -4.63 -9.26 -4.82
N PHE A 49 -4.23 -10.52 -4.72
CA PHE A 49 -2.83 -10.96 -4.84
C PHE A 49 -2.65 -11.90 -6.02
N HIS A 50 -1.57 -11.70 -6.78
CA HIS A 50 -1.13 -12.63 -7.82
C HIS A 50 -0.25 -13.73 -7.22
N ASP A 51 0.66 -13.35 -6.32
CA ASP A 51 1.56 -14.23 -5.59
C ASP A 51 1.93 -13.61 -4.23
N GLN A 52 2.97 -14.14 -3.57
CA GLN A 52 3.44 -13.66 -2.26
C GLN A 52 3.97 -12.21 -2.21
N HIS A 53 4.24 -11.59 -3.37
CA HIS A 53 4.82 -10.24 -3.49
C HIS A 53 4.06 -9.29 -4.41
N HIS A 54 3.22 -9.80 -5.31
CA HIS A 54 2.53 -8.97 -6.30
C HIS A 54 1.02 -8.87 -6.04
N LEU A 55 0.47 -7.67 -6.25
CA LEU A 55 -0.97 -7.47 -6.41
C LEU A 55 -1.41 -8.00 -7.77
N ALA A 56 -2.63 -8.53 -7.86
CA ALA A 56 -3.20 -8.85 -9.16
C ALA A 56 -3.56 -7.55 -9.89
N THR A 57 -3.25 -7.48 -11.19
CA THR A 57 -3.46 -6.28 -12.02
C THR A 57 -4.85 -5.67 -11.89
N PRO A 58 -5.96 -6.44 -11.97
CA PRO A 58 -7.31 -5.84 -11.87
C PRO A 58 -7.58 -5.20 -10.51
N PHE A 59 -6.94 -5.70 -9.45
CA PHE A 59 -7.06 -5.11 -8.12
C PHE A 59 -6.18 -3.87 -7.98
N ALA A 60 -4.95 -3.89 -8.50
CA ALA A 60 -4.06 -2.74 -8.50
C ALA A 60 -4.67 -1.53 -9.25
N GLU A 61 -5.33 -1.75 -10.38
CA GLU A 61 -6.06 -0.71 -11.12
C GLU A 61 -7.16 -0.07 -10.27
N SER A 62 -7.83 -0.84 -9.41
CA SER A 62 -8.88 -0.30 -8.54
C SER A 62 -8.34 0.65 -7.44
N LEU A 63 -7.03 0.64 -7.19
CA LEU A 63 -6.36 1.54 -6.25
C LEU A 63 -5.93 2.86 -6.88
N GLU A 64 -5.93 2.96 -8.22
CA GLU A 64 -5.48 4.14 -8.97
C GLU A 64 -6.18 5.44 -8.54
N PRO A 65 -7.52 5.51 -8.41
CA PRO A 65 -8.18 6.78 -8.09
C PRO A 65 -7.81 7.35 -6.72
N GLU A 66 -7.44 6.48 -5.78
CA GLU A 66 -6.97 6.90 -4.46
C GLU A 66 -5.52 7.36 -4.50
N MET A 67 -4.67 6.62 -5.22
CA MET A 67 -3.28 7.00 -5.45
C MET A 67 -3.17 8.35 -6.17
N GLU A 68 -3.98 8.55 -7.22
CA GLU A 68 -4.03 9.78 -8.00
C GLU A 68 -4.37 10.98 -7.11
N LYS A 69 -5.39 10.87 -6.25
CA LYS A 69 -5.76 11.92 -5.28
C LYS A 69 -4.62 12.25 -4.31
N LYS A 70 -3.75 11.30 -3.97
CA LYS A 70 -2.65 11.53 -3.02
C LYS A 70 -1.40 12.10 -3.68
N VAL A 71 -1.15 11.75 -4.94
CA VAL A 71 0.07 12.13 -5.66
C VAL A 71 -0.17 13.36 -6.55
N ILE A 72 -1.23 13.39 -7.33
CA ILE A 72 -1.50 14.46 -8.30
C ILE A 72 -2.09 15.70 -7.65
N SER A 73 -2.92 15.59 -6.60
CA SER A 73 -3.48 16.78 -5.93
C SER A 73 -2.42 17.65 -5.24
N LYS A 74 -1.19 17.14 -5.05
CA LYS A 74 -0.05 17.88 -4.51
C LYS A 74 0.88 18.45 -5.60
N VAL A 75 0.80 17.93 -6.82
CA VAL A 75 1.49 18.49 -7.98
C VAL A 75 0.53 19.47 -8.62
N GLY A 76 0.57 20.72 -8.15
CA GLY A 76 -0.40 21.77 -8.46
C GLY A 76 -0.81 21.83 -9.93
N ARG A 77 -2.12 21.94 -10.13
CA ARG A 77 -2.69 22.62 -11.28
C ARG A 77 -3.27 23.94 -10.78
#